data_AF-A0AA41QYE2-F1
#
_entry.id   AF-A0AA41QYE2-F1
#
_cell.length_a   1.000
_cell.length_b   1.000
_cell.length_c   1.000
_cell.angle_alpha   90.00
_cell.angle_beta   90.00
_cell.angle_gamma   90.00
#
_symmetry.space_group_name_H-M   'P 1'
#
loop_
_entity.id
_entity.type
_entity.pdbx_description
1 polymer ?
#
loop_
_entity_poly.entity_id
_entity_poly.type
_entity_poly.pdbx_seq_one_letter_code
_entity_poly.pdbx_strand_id
1 'polypeptide(L)'
;MPESIVAVPGAGTIGAVPAAAAPTRIVLVGYGPVGARLVEELLPVVRAGLATLTVVGAEAADAYNRVLIADYAVGRSDRGALDLTDTDAARAAGVDIRTGEIVTRINRVRRTVTLGDGTDLGYDRIVLATGARANVPTLDGVTRVRRSLMCPPSDAASLDTADAPLPRGVTALRDLDDAETVLATVRSGGRIVVLGAGVLGMEFALAAAQAGSDVCVVYHADIPLNRNLDRGGGTVLARSARRAGVTMVSHARAESILFTADTDGHDRFDALICADGKQIPGDLLVLSCGIGARTELAGLAGLSVSTGILVDESLRSWTDPAIFAIGDCAHVAPRPAPGASQAAPAGGPTGLIGPGWRQADWLAARFTAEIEHDARAGAVTSPATAAAADVAAPADFEPALAVQAHGVVMLKAEGIDVVTAGDTSADPWDFDPAHPDDGHGAAEPVHGRDCAGAPVPAPPRLGVSQWADPEHGRYVKMVTRGGILTGFICVGMPRTGAELTLLFERGSELPADRSLLLRYDGPDVDPAGGGDAFAPDGTVCWCNGVTVGAITASAEAGNTDVACIGSATRAGTGCGGCRGRIGEVLERFARTNSTEILG
;
A
#
# COMPACT_ATOMS: atom_id res chain seq x y z
N MET A 1 -79.53 -49.55 -4.77
CA MET A 1 -80.02 -48.17 -4.56
C MET A 1 -79.79 -47.84 -3.10
N PRO A 2 -79.24 -46.66 -2.76
CA PRO A 2 -77.82 -46.30 -2.78
C PRO A 2 -77.26 -46.13 -1.36
N GLU A 3 -75.93 -46.11 -1.19
CA GLU A 3 -75.31 -45.35 -0.11
C GLU A 3 -73.94 -44.82 -0.56
N SER A 4 -73.79 -43.51 -0.42
CA SER A 4 -72.73 -42.66 -0.94
C SER A 4 -71.40 -42.86 -0.20
N ILE A 5 -70.34 -43.13 -0.95
CA ILE A 5 -68.95 -43.13 -0.46
C ILE A 5 -68.47 -41.67 -0.36
N VAL A 6 -68.10 -41.27 0.86
CA VAL A 6 -67.45 -40.00 1.17
C VAL A 6 -66.00 -40.06 0.69
N ALA A 7 -65.62 -39.15 -0.21
CA ALA A 7 -64.24 -38.99 -0.66
C ALA A 7 -63.42 -38.22 0.40
N VAL A 8 -62.31 -38.82 0.83
CA VAL A 8 -61.30 -38.22 1.71
C VAL A 8 -60.51 -37.17 0.90
N PRO A 9 -60.29 -35.94 1.41
CA PRO A 9 -59.50 -34.94 0.71
C PRO A 9 -58.04 -35.38 0.58
N GLY A 10 -57.49 -35.19 -0.62
CA GLY A 10 -56.16 -35.63 -1.00
C GLY A 10 -55.05 -35.11 -0.10
N ALA A 11 -54.06 -35.98 0.10
CA ALA A 11 -52.76 -35.62 0.62
C ALA A 11 -52.19 -34.47 -0.21
N GLY A 12 -52.12 -33.28 0.40
CA GLY A 12 -51.43 -32.15 -0.18
C GLY A 12 -49.98 -32.54 -0.42
N THR A 13 -49.55 -32.43 -1.68
CA THR A 13 -48.14 -32.35 -2.03
C THR A 13 -47.51 -31.27 -1.18
N ILE A 14 -46.65 -31.68 -0.24
CA ILE A 14 -45.76 -30.77 0.50
C ILE A 14 -44.98 -30.02 -0.58
N GLY A 15 -45.29 -28.73 -0.76
CA GLY A 15 -44.61 -27.88 -1.72
C GLY A 15 -43.11 -27.96 -1.48
N ALA A 16 -42.36 -28.21 -2.56
CA ALA A 16 -40.90 -28.16 -2.51
C ALA A 16 -40.49 -26.81 -1.89
N VAL A 17 -39.69 -26.87 -0.82
CA VAL A 17 -39.01 -25.71 -0.27
C VAL A 17 -38.22 -25.08 -1.43
N PRO A 18 -38.37 -23.77 -1.71
CA PRO A 18 -37.58 -23.14 -2.77
C PRO A 18 -36.10 -23.39 -2.50
N ALA A 19 -35.38 -23.88 -3.51
CA ALA A 19 -33.94 -24.13 -3.39
C ALA A 19 -33.27 -22.80 -3.03
N ALA A 20 -32.46 -22.79 -1.96
CA ALA A 20 -31.66 -21.64 -1.60
C ALA A 20 -30.84 -21.20 -2.83
N ALA A 21 -30.77 -19.89 -3.08
CA ALA A 21 -29.97 -19.34 -4.17
C ALA A 21 -28.54 -19.90 -4.08
N ALA A 22 -27.98 -20.30 -5.23
CA ALA A 22 -26.62 -20.83 -5.25
C ALA A 22 -25.64 -19.76 -4.72
N PRO A 23 -24.61 -20.16 -3.93
CA PRO A 23 -23.66 -19.21 -3.37
C PRO A 23 -22.93 -18.44 -4.46
N THR A 24 -22.67 -17.15 -4.21
CA THR A 24 -21.91 -16.31 -5.14
C THR A 24 -20.48 -16.81 -5.26
N ARG A 25 -20.01 -17.10 -6.48
CA ARG A 25 -18.65 -17.59 -6.71
C ARG A 25 -17.68 -16.43 -6.90
N ILE A 26 -16.74 -16.29 -5.98
CA ILE A 26 -15.72 -15.25 -5.98
C ILE A 26 -14.36 -15.91 -6.22
N VAL A 27 -13.62 -15.41 -7.20
CA VAL A 27 -12.23 -15.79 -7.44
C VAL A 27 -11.32 -14.60 -7.13
N LEU A 28 -10.39 -14.79 -6.20
CA LEU A 28 -9.34 -13.83 -5.86
C LEU A 28 -8.02 -14.25 -6.51
N VAL A 29 -7.45 -13.39 -7.34
CA VAL A 29 -6.17 -13.64 -8.02
C VAL A 29 -5.08 -12.79 -7.35
N GLY A 30 -4.20 -13.45 -6.62
CA GLY A 30 -3.12 -12.84 -5.81
C GLY A 30 -3.39 -12.98 -4.31
N TYR A 31 -2.49 -13.68 -3.61
CA TYR A 31 -2.54 -13.89 -2.16
C TYR A 31 -1.43 -13.14 -1.42
N GLY A 32 -1.19 -11.89 -1.83
CA GLY A 32 -0.33 -10.96 -1.08
C GLY A 32 -1.07 -10.29 0.08
N PRO A 33 -0.46 -9.28 0.73
CA PRO A 33 -1.04 -8.64 1.91
C PRO A 33 -2.47 -8.10 1.72
N VAL A 34 -2.74 -7.54 0.55
CA VAL A 34 -4.06 -6.98 0.21
C VAL A 34 -5.09 -8.08 -0.06
N GLY A 35 -4.68 -9.17 -0.71
CA GLY A 35 -5.54 -10.32 -0.95
C GLY A 35 -5.93 -11.02 0.36
N ALA A 36 -4.97 -11.24 1.25
CA ALA A 36 -5.22 -11.81 2.58
C ALA A 36 -6.24 -10.99 3.39
N ARG A 37 -6.12 -9.66 3.34
CA ARG A 37 -7.07 -8.76 3.98
C ARG A 37 -8.49 -8.93 3.43
N LEU A 38 -8.66 -9.04 2.12
CA LEU A 38 -9.96 -9.29 1.51
C LEU A 38 -10.55 -10.64 1.96
N VAL A 39 -9.70 -11.69 2.06
CA VAL A 39 -10.12 -13.01 2.53
C VAL A 39 -10.69 -12.92 3.94
N GLU A 40 -9.97 -12.28 4.88
CA GLU A 40 -10.42 -12.10 6.27
C GLU A 40 -11.80 -11.45 6.37
N GLU A 41 -12.01 -10.35 5.64
CA GLU A 41 -13.25 -9.57 5.68
C GLU A 41 -14.42 -10.31 5.01
N LEU A 42 -14.16 -11.24 4.09
CA LEU A 42 -15.18 -12.08 3.44
C LEU A 42 -15.49 -13.37 4.20
N LEU A 43 -14.74 -13.73 5.25
CA LEU A 43 -15.00 -14.95 6.04
C LEU A 43 -16.44 -15.05 6.57
N PRO A 44 -17.10 -13.97 7.05
CA PRO A 44 -18.48 -14.06 7.54
C PRO A 44 -19.47 -14.59 6.49
N VAL A 45 -19.40 -14.11 5.24
CA VAL A 45 -20.33 -14.54 4.17
C VAL A 45 -19.99 -15.92 3.64
N VAL A 46 -18.70 -16.32 3.65
CA VAL A 46 -18.27 -17.67 3.32
C VAL A 46 -18.77 -18.66 4.36
N ARG A 47 -18.61 -18.37 5.66
CA ARG A 47 -19.13 -19.21 6.76
C ARG A 47 -20.65 -19.33 6.74
N ALA A 48 -21.35 -18.27 6.31
CA ALA A 48 -22.80 -18.29 6.13
C ALA A 48 -23.26 -19.12 4.91
N GLY A 49 -22.33 -19.61 4.09
CA GLY A 49 -22.65 -20.36 2.86
C GLY A 49 -23.28 -19.50 1.77
N LEU A 50 -23.15 -18.17 1.86
CA LEU A 50 -23.69 -17.23 0.88
C LEU A 50 -22.73 -16.98 -0.29
N ALA A 51 -21.44 -17.28 -0.09
CA ALA A 51 -20.39 -17.17 -1.10
C ALA A 51 -19.42 -18.34 -1.04
N THR A 52 -18.86 -18.71 -2.19
CA THR A 52 -17.68 -19.56 -2.28
C THR A 52 -16.50 -18.69 -2.68
N LEU A 53 -15.38 -18.78 -1.96
CA LEU A 53 -14.17 -18.01 -2.25
C LEU A 53 -13.03 -18.95 -2.63
N THR A 54 -12.51 -18.79 -3.85
CA THR A 54 -11.28 -19.45 -4.31
C THR A 54 -10.18 -18.41 -4.47
N VAL A 55 -9.04 -18.63 -3.83
CA VAL A 55 -7.86 -17.76 -3.84
C VAL A 55 -6.73 -18.46 -4.58
N VAL A 56 -6.14 -17.79 -5.57
CA VAL A 56 -5.01 -18.31 -6.34
C VAL A 56 -3.81 -17.40 -6.13
N GLY A 57 -2.76 -17.90 -5.51
CA GLY A 57 -1.52 -17.20 -5.21
C GLY A 57 -0.32 -17.85 -5.89
N ALA A 58 0.46 -17.06 -6.63
CA ALA A 58 1.63 -17.56 -7.35
C ALA A 58 2.78 -17.97 -6.42
N GLU A 59 2.92 -17.31 -5.27
CA GLU A 59 3.93 -17.69 -4.28
C GLU A 59 3.51 -18.98 -3.57
N ALA A 60 4.49 -19.85 -3.28
CA ALA A 60 4.24 -21.11 -2.57
C ALA A 60 3.95 -20.89 -1.06
N ALA A 61 4.39 -19.75 -0.52
CA ALA A 61 4.15 -19.38 0.87
C ALA A 61 2.74 -18.82 1.09
N ASP A 62 2.21 -19.02 2.30
CA ASP A 62 1.05 -18.29 2.78
C ASP A 62 1.30 -16.78 2.84
N ALA A 63 0.23 -15.99 2.82
CA ALA A 63 0.33 -14.55 2.79
C ALA A 63 1.10 -13.99 4.00
N TYR A 64 2.07 -13.14 3.71
CA TYR A 64 2.95 -12.54 4.71
C TYR A 64 3.04 -11.02 4.52
N ASN A 65 3.48 -10.34 5.57
CA ASN A 65 3.67 -8.91 5.61
C ASN A 65 4.95 -8.49 4.90
N ARG A 66 4.82 -8.20 3.60
CA ARG A 66 5.91 -7.74 2.74
C ARG A 66 6.58 -6.44 3.18
N VAL A 67 5.95 -5.63 4.04
CA VAL A 67 6.59 -4.40 4.55
C VAL A 67 7.76 -4.71 5.48
N LEU A 68 7.76 -5.89 6.12
CA LEU A 68 8.82 -6.33 7.04
C LEU A 68 9.92 -7.13 6.33
N ILE A 69 9.90 -7.19 5.00
CA ILE A 69 10.80 -8.06 4.25
C ILE A 69 12.26 -7.63 4.33
N ALA A 70 12.51 -6.32 4.42
CA ALA A 70 13.86 -5.80 4.63
C ALA A 70 14.42 -6.19 6.00
N ASP A 71 13.61 -6.15 7.06
CA ASP A 71 14.01 -6.60 8.40
C ASP A 71 14.29 -8.10 8.42
N TYR A 72 13.49 -8.90 7.72
CA TYR A 72 13.74 -10.33 7.54
C TYR A 72 15.06 -10.58 6.78
N ALA A 73 15.27 -9.89 5.67
CA ALA A 73 16.45 -10.00 4.81
C ALA A 73 17.76 -9.65 5.52
N VAL A 74 17.71 -8.85 6.59
CA VAL A 74 18.90 -8.53 7.41
C VAL A 74 18.96 -9.31 8.73
N GLY A 75 18.01 -10.22 8.97
CA GLY A 75 17.99 -11.08 10.16
C GLY A 75 17.49 -10.40 11.45
N ARG A 76 16.78 -9.27 11.33
CA ARG A 76 16.12 -8.56 12.47
C ARG A 76 14.76 -9.13 12.81
N SER A 77 14.15 -9.83 11.86
CA SER A 77 12.85 -10.47 12.00
C SER A 77 12.96 -11.94 11.59
N ASP A 78 12.07 -12.78 12.11
CA ASP A 78 11.94 -14.17 11.69
C ASP A 78 10.72 -14.36 10.79
N ARG A 79 10.56 -15.56 10.22
CA ARG A 79 9.47 -15.84 9.29
C ARG A 79 8.10 -15.72 9.96
N GLY A 80 7.97 -16.08 11.24
CA GLY A 80 6.70 -16.02 11.97
C GLY A 80 6.23 -14.59 12.23
N ALA A 81 7.16 -13.66 12.49
CA ALA A 81 6.85 -12.24 12.65
C ALA A 81 6.33 -11.58 11.36
N LEU A 82 6.52 -12.23 10.20
CA LEU A 82 5.97 -11.83 8.91
C LEU A 82 4.56 -12.40 8.67
N ASP A 83 4.06 -13.33 9.49
CA ASP A 83 2.71 -13.87 9.30
C ASP A 83 1.66 -12.76 9.38
N LEU A 84 0.76 -12.75 8.40
CA LEU A 84 -0.23 -11.68 8.27
C LEU A 84 -1.63 -12.12 8.66
N THR A 85 -1.99 -13.35 8.34
CA THR A 85 -3.34 -13.89 8.50
C THR A 85 -3.27 -15.36 8.94
N ASP A 86 -4.36 -15.84 9.53
CA ASP A 86 -4.54 -17.27 9.84
C ASP A 86 -5.14 -17.98 8.62
N THR A 87 -4.26 -18.42 7.72
CA THR A 87 -4.65 -19.16 6.50
C THR A 87 -5.41 -20.44 6.83
N ASP A 88 -5.05 -21.13 7.92
CA ASP A 88 -5.67 -22.39 8.31
C ASP A 88 -7.10 -22.15 8.82
N ALA A 89 -7.34 -21.07 9.57
CA ALA A 89 -8.70 -20.66 9.93
C ALA A 89 -9.54 -20.28 8.71
N ALA A 90 -8.95 -19.66 7.68
CA ALA A 90 -9.64 -19.36 6.42
C ALA A 90 -10.01 -20.63 5.65
N ARG A 91 -9.08 -21.60 5.54
CA ARG A 91 -9.36 -22.93 4.95
C ARG A 91 -10.46 -23.66 5.73
N ALA A 92 -10.39 -23.66 7.06
CA ALA A 92 -11.41 -24.26 7.93
C ALA A 92 -12.79 -23.58 7.79
N ALA A 93 -12.83 -22.29 7.46
CA ALA A 93 -14.05 -21.56 7.17
C ALA A 93 -14.65 -21.88 5.79
N GLY A 94 -13.95 -22.62 4.93
CA GLY A 94 -14.42 -23.05 3.60
C GLY A 94 -13.81 -22.28 2.42
N VAL A 95 -12.75 -21.50 2.64
CA VAL A 95 -12.02 -20.82 1.57
C VAL A 95 -11.06 -21.81 0.89
N ASP A 96 -11.12 -21.92 -0.44
CA ASP A 96 -10.19 -22.72 -1.25
C ASP A 96 -8.94 -21.88 -1.57
N ILE A 97 -7.84 -22.06 -0.84
CA ILE A 97 -6.60 -21.29 -1.00
C ILE A 97 -5.54 -22.15 -1.68
N ARG A 98 -5.15 -21.76 -2.91
CA ARG A 98 -4.18 -22.45 -3.77
C ARG A 98 -2.91 -21.62 -3.92
N THR A 99 -1.86 -22.00 -3.20
CA THR A 99 -0.52 -21.39 -3.30
C THR A 99 0.35 -22.11 -4.32
N GLY A 100 1.36 -21.43 -4.87
CA GLY A 100 2.19 -21.96 -5.96
C GLY A 100 1.45 -22.11 -7.31
N GLU A 101 0.25 -21.56 -7.43
CA GLU A 101 -0.59 -21.65 -8.62
C GLU A 101 -0.78 -20.28 -9.26
N ILE A 102 -0.91 -20.24 -10.58
CA ILE A 102 -1.10 -19.01 -11.36
C ILE A 102 -2.38 -19.06 -12.18
N VAL A 103 -3.05 -17.92 -12.33
CA VAL A 103 -4.08 -17.73 -13.35
C VAL A 103 -3.42 -17.26 -14.64
N THR A 104 -3.57 -18.05 -15.70
CA THR A 104 -2.96 -17.78 -17.01
C THR A 104 -3.92 -17.08 -17.96
N ARG A 105 -5.23 -17.22 -17.76
CA ARG A 105 -6.25 -16.63 -18.63
C ARG A 105 -7.54 -16.28 -17.89
N ILE A 106 -8.16 -15.18 -18.29
CA ILE A 106 -9.54 -14.84 -17.92
C ILE A 106 -10.40 -14.87 -19.19
N ASN A 107 -11.45 -15.69 -19.19
CA ASN A 107 -12.46 -15.73 -20.23
C ASN A 107 -13.74 -15.03 -19.76
N ARG A 108 -13.88 -13.75 -20.12
CA ARG A 108 -15.02 -12.91 -19.72
C ARG A 108 -16.36 -13.40 -20.24
N VAL A 109 -16.39 -13.99 -21.44
CA VAL A 109 -17.63 -14.47 -22.08
C VAL A 109 -18.14 -15.72 -21.38
N ARG A 110 -17.24 -16.66 -21.07
CA ARG A 110 -17.60 -17.91 -20.35
C ARG A 110 -17.63 -17.73 -18.83
N ARG A 111 -17.16 -16.59 -18.33
CA ARG A 111 -16.92 -16.32 -16.91
C ARG A 111 -16.11 -17.44 -16.24
N THR A 112 -14.96 -17.74 -16.84
CA THR A 112 -13.99 -18.69 -16.28
C THR A 112 -12.60 -18.08 -16.17
N VAL A 113 -11.83 -18.53 -15.18
CA VAL A 113 -10.37 -18.36 -15.13
C VAL A 113 -9.68 -19.70 -15.38
N THR A 114 -8.61 -19.70 -16.15
CA THR A 114 -7.79 -20.89 -16.42
C THR A 114 -6.52 -20.82 -15.59
N LEU A 115 -6.21 -21.89 -14.87
CA LEU A 115 -5.01 -22.03 -14.03
C LEU A 115 -3.82 -22.54 -14.86
N GLY A 116 -2.62 -22.52 -14.27
CA GLY A 116 -1.39 -23.00 -14.92
C GLY A 116 -1.41 -24.47 -15.31
N ASP A 117 -2.15 -25.30 -14.56
CA ASP A 117 -2.35 -26.73 -14.84
C ASP A 117 -3.43 -27.01 -15.92
N GLY A 118 -4.10 -25.96 -16.42
CA GLY A 118 -5.20 -26.05 -17.38
C GLY A 118 -6.60 -26.20 -16.76
N THR A 119 -6.72 -26.24 -15.43
CA THR A 119 -8.01 -26.27 -14.73
C THR A 119 -8.78 -24.97 -14.97
N ASP A 120 -10.08 -25.07 -15.30
CA ASP A 120 -10.99 -23.92 -15.44
C ASP A 120 -11.87 -23.76 -14.19
N LEU A 121 -11.85 -22.57 -13.58
CA LEU A 121 -12.73 -22.18 -12.48
C LEU A 121 -13.79 -21.20 -12.95
N GLY A 122 -15.06 -21.50 -12.72
CA GLY A 122 -16.16 -20.57 -13.00
C GLY A 122 -16.30 -19.50 -11.92
N TYR A 123 -16.65 -18.27 -12.31
CA TYR A 123 -16.82 -17.16 -11.37
C TYR A 123 -18.10 -16.36 -11.64
N ASP A 124 -18.62 -15.73 -10.60
CA ASP A 124 -19.60 -14.65 -10.69
C ASP A 124 -18.90 -13.30 -10.50
N ARG A 125 -17.83 -13.26 -9.70
CA ARG A 125 -16.95 -12.10 -9.49
C ARG A 125 -15.48 -12.51 -9.50
N ILE A 126 -14.62 -11.70 -10.13
CA ILE A 126 -13.15 -11.79 -9.98
C ILE A 126 -12.64 -10.55 -9.25
N VAL A 127 -11.72 -10.75 -8.30
CA VAL A 127 -10.90 -9.68 -7.74
C VAL A 127 -9.44 -9.91 -8.11
N LEU A 128 -8.85 -8.95 -8.84
CA LEU A 128 -7.44 -8.93 -9.18
C LEU A 128 -6.67 -8.19 -8.09
N ALA A 129 -5.93 -8.94 -7.27
CA ALA A 129 -5.00 -8.45 -6.25
C ALA A 129 -3.58 -8.89 -6.59
N THR A 130 -3.23 -8.85 -7.88
CA THR A 130 -1.95 -9.34 -8.44
C THR A 130 -0.76 -8.49 -7.98
N GLY A 131 -1.00 -7.31 -7.44
CA GLY A 131 0.01 -6.44 -6.87
C GLY A 131 1.00 -5.93 -7.92
N ALA A 132 2.27 -5.83 -7.53
CA ALA A 132 3.33 -5.29 -8.36
C ALA A 132 4.60 -6.14 -8.30
N ARG A 133 5.44 -5.99 -9.33
CA ARG A 133 6.80 -6.56 -9.38
C ARG A 133 7.87 -5.50 -9.16
N ALA A 134 9.07 -5.93 -8.83
CA ALA A 134 10.24 -5.05 -8.87
C ALA A 134 10.60 -4.65 -10.31
N ASN A 135 11.01 -3.40 -10.49
CA ASN A 135 11.56 -2.93 -11.75
C ASN A 135 13.03 -3.34 -11.85
N VAL A 136 13.35 -4.15 -12.86
CA VAL A 136 14.74 -4.49 -13.20
C VAL A 136 15.22 -3.48 -14.26
N PRO A 137 16.25 -2.66 -13.94
CA PRO A 137 16.77 -1.69 -14.91
C PRO A 137 17.45 -2.42 -16.08
N THR A 138 17.52 -1.75 -17.23
CA THR A 138 18.32 -2.25 -18.36
C THR A 138 19.79 -1.94 -18.09
N LEU A 139 20.58 -2.96 -17.79
CA LEU A 139 22.03 -2.90 -17.59
C LEU A 139 22.69 -3.91 -18.51
N ASP A 140 23.83 -3.59 -19.11
CA ASP A 140 24.65 -4.60 -19.77
C ASP A 140 25.15 -5.63 -18.74
N GLY A 141 25.08 -6.92 -19.08
CA GLY A 141 25.24 -8.03 -18.13
C GLY A 141 23.96 -8.46 -17.40
N VAL A 142 22.88 -7.65 -17.39
CA VAL A 142 21.57 -8.08 -16.87
C VAL A 142 20.62 -8.31 -18.04
N THR A 143 20.23 -9.57 -18.26
CA THR A 143 19.32 -9.91 -19.37
C THR A 143 17.99 -9.17 -19.18
N ARG A 144 17.60 -8.39 -20.19
CA ARG A 144 16.33 -7.67 -20.17
C ARG A 144 15.18 -8.66 -20.30
N VAL A 145 14.39 -8.78 -19.23
CA VAL A 145 13.13 -9.54 -19.26
C VAL A 145 12.16 -8.84 -20.23
N ARG A 146 11.95 -9.43 -21.42
CA ARG A 146 10.89 -9.00 -22.34
C ARG A 146 9.63 -9.81 -22.05
N ARG A 147 8.64 -9.13 -21.49
CA ARG A 147 7.35 -9.74 -21.14
C ARG A 147 6.51 -9.92 -22.40
N SER A 148 6.08 -11.14 -22.66
CA SER A 148 5.17 -11.41 -23.76
C SER A 148 3.77 -10.92 -23.41
N LEU A 149 3.25 -9.99 -24.21
CA LEU A 149 1.85 -9.56 -24.16
C LEU A 149 0.92 -10.52 -24.93
N MET A 150 1.45 -11.67 -25.38
CA MET A 150 0.71 -12.65 -26.18
C MET A 150 0.76 -14.07 -25.61
N CYS A 151 1.80 -14.40 -24.84
CA CYS A 151 1.99 -15.72 -24.22
C CYS A 151 2.22 -15.51 -22.72
N PRO A 152 1.19 -15.68 -21.87
CA PRO A 152 1.38 -15.60 -20.43
C PRO A 152 2.31 -16.73 -19.95
N PRO A 153 3.06 -16.53 -18.85
CA PRO A 153 3.79 -17.61 -18.21
C PRO A 153 2.82 -18.74 -17.85
N SER A 154 3.23 -19.97 -18.08
CA SER A 154 2.44 -21.17 -17.80
C SER A 154 2.56 -21.65 -16.36
N ASP A 155 3.59 -21.22 -15.64
CA ASP A 155 3.88 -21.61 -14.28
C ASP A 155 4.19 -20.39 -13.40
N ALA A 156 4.08 -20.56 -12.08
CA ALA A 156 4.27 -19.48 -11.14
C ALA A 156 5.74 -19.03 -11.00
N ALA A 157 6.69 -19.95 -11.14
CA ALA A 157 8.12 -19.67 -10.96
C ALA A 157 8.68 -18.76 -12.06
N SER A 158 8.12 -18.84 -13.27
CA SER A 158 8.49 -17.98 -14.41
C SER A 158 7.74 -16.64 -14.44
N LEU A 159 6.89 -16.32 -13.46
CA LEU A 159 6.04 -15.13 -13.49
C LEU A 159 6.83 -13.80 -13.53
N ASP A 160 7.96 -13.72 -12.82
CA ASP A 160 8.78 -12.50 -12.74
C ASP A 160 10.01 -12.50 -13.62
N THR A 161 10.61 -13.68 -13.77
CA THR A 161 11.88 -13.90 -14.48
C THR A 161 11.66 -14.29 -15.94
N ALA A 162 10.48 -14.83 -16.29
CA ALA A 162 10.25 -15.52 -17.56
C ALA A 162 11.41 -16.48 -17.87
N ASP A 163 11.94 -16.48 -19.10
CA ASP A 163 13.11 -17.28 -19.51
C ASP A 163 14.45 -16.57 -19.24
N ALA A 164 14.49 -15.51 -18.40
CA ALA A 164 15.65 -14.66 -18.18
C ALA A 164 15.88 -14.36 -16.68
N PRO A 165 16.41 -15.33 -15.91
CA PRO A 165 16.71 -15.13 -14.50
C PRO A 165 17.78 -14.06 -14.28
N LEU A 166 17.78 -13.44 -13.09
CA LEU A 166 18.84 -12.51 -12.69
C LEU A 166 20.17 -13.28 -12.52
N PRO A 167 21.31 -12.65 -12.85
CA PRO A 167 22.62 -13.27 -12.62
C PRO A 167 22.89 -13.57 -11.14
N ARG A 168 23.77 -14.53 -10.86
CA ARG A 168 24.19 -14.83 -9.48
C ARG A 168 24.79 -13.58 -8.82
N GLY A 169 24.41 -13.32 -7.57
CA GLY A 169 24.80 -12.10 -6.86
C GLY A 169 24.03 -10.86 -7.30
N VAL A 170 22.91 -11.00 -8.02
CA VAL A 170 21.96 -9.92 -8.32
C VAL A 170 20.56 -10.35 -7.91
N THR A 171 19.87 -9.56 -7.09
CA THR A 171 18.50 -9.83 -6.65
C THR A 171 17.70 -8.53 -6.57
N ALA A 172 16.37 -8.59 -6.68
CA ALA A 172 15.50 -7.46 -6.38
C ALA A 172 14.77 -7.77 -5.08
N LEU A 173 14.94 -7.01 -4.00
CA LEU A 173 14.32 -7.36 -2.71
C LEU A 173 12.79 -7.18 -2.76
N ARG A 174 12.01 -8.24 -3.04
CA ARG A 174 10.55 -8.14 -3.16
C ARG A 174 9.79 -9.28 -2.50
N ASP A 175 10.29 -10.50 -2.56
CA ASP A 175 9.69 -11.68 -1.93
C ASP A 175 10.65 -12.43 -0.99
N LEU A 176 10.19 -13.55 -0.43
CA LEU A 176 10.96 -14.32 0.54
C LEU A 176 12.23 -14.92 -0.06
N ASP A 177 12.21 -15.35 -1.32
CA ASP A 177 13.37 -15.95 -1.98
C ASP A 177 14.47 -14.89 -2.22
N ASP A 178 14.05 -13.67 -2.57
CA ASP A 178 14.94 -12.51 -2.62
C ASP A 178 15.56 -12.22 -1.25
N ALA A 179 14.73 -12.24 -0.20
CA ALA A 179 15.17 -11.95 1.16
C ALA A 179 16.14 -13.00 1.70
N GLU A 180 15.96 -14.28 1.40
CA GLU A 180 16.91 -15.34 1.74
C GLU A 180 18.26 -15.15 1.03
N THR A 181 18.23 -14.76 -0.24
CA THR A 181 19.44 -14.45 -1.01
C THR A 181 20.23 -13.32 -0.34
N VAL A 182 19.53 -12.25 0.06
CA VAL A 182 20.13 -11.11 0.78
C VAL A 182 20.67 -11.54 2.15
N LEU A 183 19.89 -12.32 2.91
CA LEU A 183 20.22 -12.76 4.26
C LEU A 183 21.51 -13.60 4.28
N ALA A 184 21.72 -14.43 3.25
CA ALA A 184 22.96 -15.18 3.09
C ALA A 184 24.18 -14.26 2.99
N THR A 185 24.11 -13.19 2.18
CA THR A 185 25.20 -12.21 2.04
C THR A 185 25.40 -11.37 3.30
N VAL A 186 24.31 -10.96 3.96
CA VAL A 186 24.40 -10.21 5.23
C VAL A 186 25.10 -11.06 6.29
N ARG A 187 24.74 -12.34 6.43
CA ARG A 187 25.37 -13.27 7.38
C ARG A 187 26.85 -13.52 7.10
N SER A 188 27.28 -13.49 5.84
CA SER A 188 28.69 -13.58 5.49
C SER A 188 29.47 -12.27 5.66
N GLY A 189 28.80 -11.17 6.01
CA GLY A 189 29.41 -9.84 6.10
C GLY A 189 29.87 -9.29 4.74
N GLY A 190 29.17 -9.68 3.66
CA GLY A 190 29.55 -9.30 2.30
C GLY A 190 29.32 -7.81 2.00
N ARG A 191 29.94 -7.33 0.93
CA ARG A 191 29.74 -5.97 0.41
C ARG A 191 28.47 -5.91 -0.43
N ILE A 192 27.54 -5.05 -0.05
CA ILE A 192 26.23 -4.94 -0.69
C ILE A 192 26.12 -3.62 -1.44
N VAL A 193 25.90 -3.69 -2.75
CA VAL A 193 25.58 -2.54 -3.60
C VAL A 193 24.07 -2.46 -3.74
N VAL A 194 23.46 -1.35 -3.32
CA VAL A 194 22.03 -1.10 -3.47
C VAL A 194 21.81 -0.12 -4.62
N LEU A 195 21.18 -0.57 -5.70
CA LEU A 195 20.85 0.27 -6.84
C LEU A 195 19.46 0.87 -6.66
N GLY A 196 19.41 2.14 -6.27
CA GLY A 196 18.20 2.92 -6.07
C GLY A 196 17.99 3.35 -4.61
N ALA A 197 17.95 4.66 -4.39
CA ALA A 197 17.74 5.28 -3.08
C ALA A 197 16.26 5.67 -2.86
N GLY A 198 15.35 4.72 -3.08
CA GLY A 198 13.94 4.85 -2.69
C GLY A 198 13.73 4.47 -1.21
N VAL A 199 12.47 4.42 -0.76
CA VAL A 199 12.13 4.03 0.64
C VAL A 199 12.76 2.68 0.99
N LEU A 200 12.39 1.62 0.27
CA LEU A 200 12.89 0.26 0.51
C LEU A 200 14.42 0.18 0.45
N GLY A 201 15.04 0.76 -0.60
CA GLY A 201 16.48 0.74 -0.76
C GLY A 201 17.23 1.42 0.38
N MET A 202 16.70 2.52 0.92
CA MET A 202 17.26 3.20 2.08
C MET A 202 17.01 2.45 3.38
N GLU A 203 15.79 1.94 3.62
CA GLU A 203 15.46 1.13 4.80
C GLU A 203 16.37 -0.11 4.88
N PHE A 204 16.46 -0.85 3.77
CA PHE A 204 17.34 -1.99 3.63
C PHE A 204 18.80 -1.61 3.86
N ALA A 205 19.31 -0.56 3.19
CA ALA A 205 20.71 -0.17 3.32
C ALA A 205 21.10 0.20 4.75
N LEU A 206 20.23 0.93 5.45
CA LEU A 206 20.42 1.32 6.85
C LEU A 206 20.37 0.10 7.77
N ALA A 207 19.40 -0.79 7.57
CA ALA A 207 19.26 -2.02 8.36
C ALA A 207 20.45 -2.97 8.15
N ALA A 208 20.92 -3.12 6.90
CA ALA A 208 22.07 -3.96 6.56
C ALA A 208 23.39 -3.39 7.10
N ALA A 209 23.59 -2.06 7.03
CA ALA A 209 24.75 -1.41 7.62
C ALA A 209 24.77 -1.57 9.15
N GLN A 210 23.61 -1.41 9.81
CA GLN A 210 23.48 -1.66 11.24
C GLN A 210 23.67 -3.14 11.61
N ALA A 211 23.36 -4.07 10.71
CA ALA A 211 23.67 -5.50 10.85
C ALA A 211 25.16 -5.83 10.57
N GLY A 212 25.98 -4.84 10.22
CA GLY A 212 27.43 -4.96 10.04
C GLY A 212 27.90 -5.21 8.61
N SER A 213 27.03 -5.14 7.60
CA SER A 213 27.43 -5.22 6.19
C SER A 213 28.08 -3.91 5.73
N ASP A 214 29.02 -4.00 4.79
CA ASP A 214 29.53 -2.83 4.08
C ASP A 214 28.58 -2.49 2.91
N VAL A 215 27.87 -1.37 3.02
CA VAL A 215 26.76 -1.03 2.13
C VAL A 215 27.05 0.23 1.32
N CYS A 216 26.84 0.15 0.01
CA CYS A 216 26.94 1.27 -0.91
C CYS A 216 25.63 1.47 -1.67
N VAL A 217 24.96 2.60 -1.45
CA VAL A 217 23.75 2.98 -2.20
C VAL A 217 24.14 3.85 -3.39
N VAL A 218 23.77 3.39 -4.58
CA VAL A 218 24.05 4.03 -5.87
C VAL A 218 22.73 4.50 -6.49
N TYR A 219 22.65 5.76 -6.87
CA TYR A 219 21.43 6.34 -7.44
C TYR A 219 21.75 7.51 -8.37
N HIS A 220 20.92 7.67 -9.41
CA HIS A 220 21.16 8.67 -10.45
C HIS A 220 20.72 10.08 -10.06
N ALA A 221 19.83 10.22 -9.08
CA ALA A 221 19.31 11.50 -8.63
C ALA A 221 20.32 12.23 -7.72
N ASP A 222 20.07 13.52 -7.51
CA ASP A 222 20.87 14.38 -6.63
C ASP A 222 20.70 14.02 -5.15
N ILE A 223 19.51 13.54 -4.79
CA ILE A 223 19.10 13.21 -3.42
C ILE A 223 18.38 11.85 -3.35
N PRO A 224 18.42 11.16 -2.19
CA PRO A 224 17.56 10.01 -1.92
C PRO A 224 16.09 10.44 -1.83
N LEU A 225 15.17 9.51 -2.10
CA LEU A 225 13.71 9.72 -2.08
C LEU A 225 13.29 10.97 -2.89
N ASN A 226 13.91 11.20 -4.07
CA ASN A 226 13.71 12.41 -4.88
C ASN A 226 12.29 12.62 -5.44
N ARG A 227 11.39 11.65 -5.25
CA ARG A 227 9.95 11.78 -5.55
C ARG A 227 9.11 12.25 -4.35
N ASN A 228 9.70 12.23 -3.16
CA ASN A 228 9.01 12.42 -1.89
C ASN A 228 9.65 13.51 -1.01
N LEU A 229 10.92 13.82 -1.26
CA LEU A 229 11.68 14.83 -0.55
C LEU A 229 12.14 15.92 -1.51
N ASP A 230 12.26 17.12 -0.97
CA ASP A 230 12.99 18.20 -1.60
C ASP A 230 14.50 18.09 -1.31
N ARG A 231 15.27 19.01 -1.90
CA ARG A 231 16.73 19.02 -1.78
C ARG A 231 17.20 19.09 -0.32
N GLY A 232 16.51 19.85 0.52
CA GLY A 232 16.86 20.00 1.94
C GLY A 232 16.70 18.69 2.70
N GLY A 233 15.51 18.10 2.66
CA GLY A 233 15.20 16.84 3.34
C GLY A 233 16.07 15.69 2.84
N GLY A 234 16.24 15.57 1.52
CA GLY A 234 17.07 14.52 0.92
C GLY A 234 18.57 14.66 1.27
N THR A 235 19.09 15.89 1.38
CA THR A 235 20.48 16.12 1.81
C THR A 235 20.70 15.72 3.26
N VAL A 236 19.75 16.07 4.15
CA VAL A 236 19.79 15.67 5.57
C VAL A 236 19.74 14.14 5.69
N LEU A 237 18.83 13.48 4.98
CA LEU A 237 18.75 12.01 4.95
C LEU A 237 20.06 11.37 4.47
N ALA A 238 20.65 11.86 3.38
CA ALA A 238 21.91 11.34 2.87
C ALA A 238 23.07 11.54 3.86
N ARG A 239 23.10 12.64 4.62
CA ARG A 239 24.11 12.87 5.67
C ARG A 239 23.90 11.92 6.85
N SER A 240 22.67 11.74 7.29
CA SER A 240 22.33 10.79 8.36
C SER A 240 22.69 9.36 7.98
N ALA A 241 22.42 8.95 6.74
CA ALA A 241 22.80 7.63 6.23
C ALA A 241 24.33 7.42 6.21
N ARG A 242 25.10 8.42 5.76
CA ARG A 242 26.58 8.38 5.84
C ARG A 242 27.09 8.26 7.27
N ARG A 243 26.48 8.95 8.22
CA ARG A 243 26.82 8.83 9.65
C ARG A 243 26.48 7.45 10.22
N ALA A 244 25.46 6.81 9.68
CA ALA A 244 25.07 5.44 10.02
C ALA A 244 25.92 4.36 9.31
N GLY A 245 26.98 4.75 8.58
CA GLY A 245 27.91 3.81 7.93
C GLY A 245 27.56 3.44 6.50
N VAL A 246 26.54 4.05 5.89
CA VAL A 246 26.16 3.78 4.49
C VAL A 246 26.95 4.67 3.53
N THR A 247 27.64 4.08 2.56
CA THR A 247 28.25 4.84 1.46
C THR A 247 27.17 5.30 0.49
N MET A 248 27.13 6.59 0.17
CA MET A 248 26.10 7.19 -0.70
C MET A 248 26.73 7.77 -1.96
N VAL A 249 26.46 7.14 -3.11
CA VAL A 249 26.94 7.54 -4.44
C VAL A 249 25.77 8.11 -5.26
N SER A 250 25.58 9.44 -5.16
CA SER A 250 24.60 10.18 -5.95
C SER A 250 25.10 10.52 -7.35
N HIS A 251 24.18 10.99 -8.22
CA HIS A 251 24.44 11.31 -9.62
C HIS A 251 25.10 10.17 -10.41
N ALA A 252 24.91 8.93 -9.97
CA ALA A 252 25.50 7.75 -10.57
C ALA A 252 24.44 7.01 -11.38
N ARG A 253 24.55 7.11 -12.70
CA ARG A 253 23.75 6.31 -13.63
C ARG A 253 24.45 4.98 -13.85
N ALA A 254 23.87 3.88 -13.37
CA ALA A 254 24.32 2.53 -13.68
C ALA A 254 24.12 2.20 -15.17
N GLU A 255 25.10 1.52 -15.78
CA GLU A 255 25.05 1.12 -17.19
C GLU A 255 25.34 -0.38 -17.39
N SER A 256 26.24 -0.96 -16.59
CA SER A 256 26.59 -2.38 -16.70
C SER A 256 27.00 -2.99 -15.36
N ILE A 257 27.12 -4.32 -15.34
CA ILE A 257 27.70 -5.08 -14.23
C ILE A 257 28.92 -5.88 -14.71
N LEU A 258 29.90 -6.04 -13.82
CA LEU A 258 31.03 -6.94 -14.02
C LEU A 258 30.79 -8.27 -13.32
N PHE A 259 31.40 -9.30 -13.88
CA PHE A 259 31.38 -10.65 -13.36
C PHE A 259 32.76 -11.11 -12.95
N THR A 260 32.79 -11.99 -11.96
CA THR A 260 33.96 -12.77 -11.56
C THR A 260 33.59 -14.24 -11.50
N ALA A 261 34.57 -15.12 -11.73
CA ALA A 261 34.34 -16.56 -11.65
C ALA A 261 34.23 -16.99 -10.18
N ASP A 262 33.17 -17.72 -9.85
CA ASP A 262 32.99 -18.37 -8.56
C ASP A 262 33.87 -19.63 -8.45
N THR A 263 33.97 -20.18 -7.24
CA THR A 263 34.72 -21.40 -6.92
C THR A 263 34.27 -22.61 -7.73
N ASP A 264 32.98 -22.67 -8.10
CA ASP A 264 32.40 -23.71 -8.97
C ASP A 264 32.50 -23.36 -10.48
N GLY A 265 33.22 -22.31 -10.86
CA GLY A 265 33.42 -21.88 -12.25
C GLY A 265 32.25 -21.15 -12.91
N HIS A 266 31.22 -20.78 -12.14
CA HIS A 266 30.08 -19.98 -12.62
C HIS A 266 30.32 -18.48 -12.43
N ASP A 267 29.84 -17.65 -13.36
CA ASP A 267 29.93 -16.20 -13.21
C ASP A 267 29.02 -15.69 -12.08
N ARG A 268 29.55 -14.79 -11.25
CA ARG A 268 28.80 -14.05 -10.22
C ARG A 268 29.11 -12.56 -10.30
N PHE A 269 28.19 -11.73 -9.82
CA PHE A 269 28.38 -10.28 -9.69
C PHE A 269 29.67 -9.93 -8.94
N ASP A 270 30.39 -8.93 -9.45
CA ASP A 270 31.63 -8.42 -8.87
C ASP A 270 31.60 -6.90 -8.67
N ALA A 271 31.04 -6.15 -9.62
CA ALA A 271 30.95 -4.70 -9.53
C ALA A 271 29.83 -4.10 -10.39
N LEU A 272 29.30 -2.96 -9.95
CA LEU A 272 28.41 -2.10 -10.74
C LEU A 272 29.23 -1.02 -11.45
N ILE A 273 28.97 -0.81 -12.74
CA ILE A 273 29.64 0.21 -13.55
C ILE A 273 28.68 1.35 -13.84
N CYS A 274 29.16 2.56 -13.56
CA CYS A 274 28.43 3.79 -13.82
C CYS A 274 28.87 4.42 -15.15
N ALA A 275 28.01 5.25 -15.73
CA ALA A 275 28.24 5.97 -16.99
C ALA A 275 29.50 6.86 -16.98
N ASP A 276 29.91 7.33 -15.80
CA ASP A 276 31.12 8.13 -15.60
C ASP A 276 32.40 7.27 -15.42
N GLY A 277 32.28 5.95 -15.59
CA GLY A 277 33.36 4.99 -15.47
C GLY A 277 33.66 4.52 -14.04
N LYS A 278 32.94 5.03 -13.02
CA LYS A 278 33.10 4.53 -11.64
C LYS A 278 32.72 3.05 -11.58
N GLN A 279 33.57 2.28 -10.89
CA GLN A 279 33.30 0.88 -10.56
C GLN A 279 33.01 0.79 -9.07
N ILE A 280 31.85 0.23 -8.72
CA ILE A 280 31.41 0.04 -7.35
C ILE A 280 31.44 -1.47 -7.07
N PRO A 281 32.52 -1.99 -6.46
CA PRO A 281 32.65 -3.42 -6.19
C PRO A 281 31.70 -3.89 -5.09
N GLY A 282 31.22 -5.12 -5.20
CA GLY A 282 30.39 -5.76 -4.19
C GLY A 282 30.18 -7.25 -4.44
N ASP A 283 29.73 -7.95 -3.41
CA ASP A 283 29.41 -9.37 -3.46
C ASP A 283 27.93 -9.61 -3.83
N LEU A 284 27.08 -8.60 -3.62
CA LEU A 284 25.65 -8.63 -3.95
C LEU A 284 25.19 -7.27 -4.50
N LEU A 285 24.45 -7.29 -5.60
CA LEU A 285 23.69 -6.17 -6.12
C LEU A 285 22.20 -6.33 -5.78
N VAL A 286 21.69 -5.45 -4.94
CA VAL A 286 20.25 -5.36 -4.61
C VAL A 286 19.59 -4.28 -5.46
N LEU A 287 18.64 -4.68 -6.29
CA LEU A 287 17.88 -3.80 -7.16
C LEU A 287 16.68 -3.21 -6.40
N SER A 288 16.70 -1.90 -6.14
CA SER A 288 15.61 -1.12 -5.54
C SER A 288 15.18 0.02 -6.48
N CYS A 289 14.85 -0.32 -7.72
CA CYS A 289 14.56 0.63 -8.80
C CYS A 289 13.04 0.94 -8.96
N GLY A 290 12.28 0.79 -7.88
CA GLY A 290 10.82 0.95 -7.85
C GLY A 290 10.07 -0.30 -8.30
N ILE A 291 8.76 -0.17 -8.41
CA ILE A 291 7.84 -1.26 -8.77
C ILE A 291 6.97 -0.90 -9.96
N GLY A 292 6.36 -1.91 -10.58
CA GLY A 292 5.35 -1.77 -11.63
C GLY A 292 4.18 -2.72 -11.41
N ALA A 293 2.96 -2.23 -11.60
CA ALA A 293 1.73 -3.02 -11.46
C ALA A 293 1.73 -4.26 -12.36
N ARG A 294 1.21 -5.38 -11.88
CA ARG A 294 1.00 -6.60 -12.69
C ARG A 294 -0.31 -6.51 -13.48
N THR A 295 -0.22 -6.00 -14.70
CA THR A 295 -1.37 -5.75 -15.58
C THR A 295 -1.53 -6.77 -16.71
N GLU A 296 -0.57 -7.70 -16.86
CA GLU A 296 -0.47 -8.62 -17.99
C GLU A 296 -1.75 -9.47 -18.16
N LEU A 297 -2.22 -10.08 -17.07
CA LEU A 297 -3.44 -10.90 -17.09
C LEU A 297 -4.67 -10.08 -17.48
N ALA A 298 -4.78 -8.85 -16.96
CA ALA A 298 -5.88 -7.93 -17.27
C ALA A 298 -5.85 -7.47 -18.74
N GLY A 299 -4.66 -7.12 -19.25
CA GLY A 299 -4.47 -6.73 -20.64
C GLY A 299 -4.80 -7.87 -21.61
N LEU A 300 -4.36 -9.10 -21.32
CA LEU A 300 -4.70 -10.30 -22.10
C LEU A 300 -6.20 -10.63 -22.07
N ALA A 301 -6.88 -10.31 -20.96
CA ALA A 301 -8.33 -10.42 -20.84
C ALA A 301 -9.09 -9.28 -21.55
N GLY A 302 -8.37 -8.31 -22.14
CA GLY A 302 -8.94 -7.16 -22.83
C GLY A 302 -9.52 -6.10 -21.90
N LEU A 303 -9.06 -6.02 -20.65
CA LEU A 303 -9.44 -4.97 -19.70
C LEU A 303 -8.61 -3.70 -19.94
N SER A 304 -9.19 -2.54 -19.62
CA SER A 304 -8.51 -1.26 -19.68
C SER A 304 -7.37 -1.20 -18.66
N VAL A 305 -6.17 -0.84 -19.12
CA VAL A 305 -4.95 -0.72 -18.30
C VAL A 305 -4.20 0.56 -18.66
N SER A 306 -3.47 1.11 -17.68
CA SER A 306 -2.55 2.24 -17.79
C SER A 306 -1.32 1.92 -16.92
N THR A 307 -0.95 2.80 -15.98
CA THR A 307 0.04 2.51 -14.92
C THR A 307 -0.38 1.33 -14.03
N GLY A 308 -1.67 1.01 -13.99
CA GLY A 308 -2.26 -0.19 -13.38
C GLY A 308 -3.54 -0.62 -14.11
N ILE A 309 -4.28 -1.57 -13.54
CA ILE A 309 -5.60 -2.00 -14.00
C ILE A 309 -6.61 -0.89 -13.69
N LEU A 310 -7.29 -0.38 -14.71
CA LEU A 310 -8.18 0.77 -14.55
C LEU A 310 -9.50 0.35 -13.90
N VAL A 311 -9.75 0.92 -12.73
CA VAL A 311 -10.98 0.74 -11.94
C VAL A 311 -11.55 2.10 -11.55
N ASP A 312 -12.87 2.17 -11.41
CA ASP A 312 -13.53 3.37 -10.87
C ASP A 312 -13.44 3.41 -9.33
N GLU A 313 -13.98 4.46 -8.71
CA GLU A 313 -14.05 4.61 -7.24
C GLU A 313 -14.82 3.48 -6.54
N SER A 314 -15.55 2.64 -7.27
CA SER A 314 -16.16 1.42 -6.75
C SER A 314 -15.26 0.18 -6.89
N LEU A 315 -13.99 0.38 -7.26
CA LEU A 315 -12.96 -0.65 -7.51
C LEU A 315 -13.33 -1.63 -8.62
N ARG A 316 -14.37 -1.31 -9.40
CA ARG A 316 -14.86 -2.08 -10.52
C ARG A 316 -14.09 -1.71 -11.77
N SER A 317 -13.76 -2.71 -12.59
CA SER A 317 -13.10 -2.48 -13.88
C SER A 317 -13.92 -1.53 -14.75
N TRP A 318 -13.21 -0.63 -15.45
CA TRP A 318 -13.81 0.21 -16.49
C TRP A 318 -14.48 -0.60 -17.61
N THR A 319 -14.04 -1.85 -17.81
CA THR A 319 -14.43 -2.68 -18.95
C THR A 319 -15.50 -3.72 -18.61
N ASP A 320 -15.38 -4.41 -17.48
CA ASP A 320 -16.25 -5.54 -17.13
C ASP A 320 -16.78 -5.40 -15.70
N PRO A 321 -18.11 -5.34 -15.49
CA PRO A 321 -18.68 -5.12 -14.17
C PRO A 321 -18.52 -6.31 -13.21
N ALA A 322 -18.16 -7.50 -13.70
CA ALA A 322 -17.88 -8.68 -12.87
C ALA A 322 -16.42 -8.76 -12.39
N ILE A 323 -15.56 -7.82 -12.81
CA ILE A 323 -14.12 -7.84 -12.51
C ILE A 323 -13.73 -6.58 -11.73
N PHE A 324 -13.00 -6.78 -10.65
CA PHE A 324 -12.53 -5.75 -9.73
C PHE A 324 -11.00 -5.82 -9.61
N ALA A 325 -10.36 -4.75 -9.15
CA ALA A 325 -8.95 -4.77 -8.82
C ALA A 325 -8.63 -3.94 -7.57
N ILE A 326 -7.71 -4.44 -6.75
CA ILE A 326 -7.28 -3.81 -5.49
C ILE A 326 -5.76 -3.92 -5.28
N GLY A 327 -5.19 -3.06 -4.44
CA GLY A 327 -3.77 -3.02 -4.11
C GLY A 327 -2.90 -2.42 -5.20
N ASP A 328 -1.62 -2.82 -5.23
CA ASP A 328 -0.61 -2.24 -6.12
C ASP A 328 -0.87 -2.47 -7.62
N CYS A 329 -1.82 -3.33 -7.99
CA CYS A 329 -2.23 -3.49 -9.38
C CYS A 329 -3.36 -2.53 -9.80
N ALA A 330 -4.07 -1.91 -8.87
CA ALA A 330 -5.26 -1.10 -9.15
C ALA A 330 -4.90 0.38 -9.39
N HIS A 331 -5.29 0.89 -10.56
CA HIS A 331 -5.27 2.31 -10.89
C HIS A 331 -6.69 2.85 -10.76
N VAL A 332 -7.00 3.40 -9.59
CA VAL A 332 -8.31 4.01 -9.30
C VAL A 332 -8.39 5.35 -10.03
N ALA A 333 -9.32 5.48 -10.96
CA ALA A 333 -9.56 6.69 -11.73
C ALA A 333 -11.03 6.77 -12.16
N PRO A 334 -11.63 7.97 -12.21
CA PRO A 334 -13.01 8.12 -12.65
C PRO A 334 -13.16 7.68 -14.10
N ARG A 335 -14.25 6.98 -14.39
CA ARG A 335 -14.53 6.50 -15.76
C ARG A 335 -14.80 7.70 -16.67
N PRO A 336 -14.17 7.77 -17.86
CA PRO A 336 -14.43 8.86 -18.79
C PRO A 336 -15.89 8.84 -19.25
N ALA A 337 -16.47 10.03 -19.43
CA ALA A 337 -17.81 10.16 -19.98
C ALA A 337 -17.87 9.53 -21.40
N PRO A 338 -19.01 8.93 -21.79
CA PRO A 338 -19.17 8.37 -23.12
C PRO A 338 -18.82 9.40 -24.22
N GLY A 339 -17.90 9.04 -25.12
CA GLY A 339 -17.46 9.88 -26.23
C GLY A 339 -16.33 10.88 -25.92
N ALA A 340 -15.85 10.95 -24.67
CA ALA A 340 -14.66 11.73 -24.33
C ALA A 340 -13.38 11.08 -24.89
N SER A 341 -12.40 11.92 -25.27
CA SER A 341 -11.06 11.46 -25.67
C SER A 341 -10.42 10.66 -24.53
N GLN A 342 -9.91 9.46 -24.85
CA GLN A 342 -9.20 8.59 -23.90
C GLN A 342 -7.75 9.09 -23.69
N ALA A 343 -7.59 10.26 -23.09
CA ALA A 343 -6.30 10.57 -22.48
C ALA A 343 -6.03 9.55 -21.36
N ALA A 344 -4.80 9.05 -21.27
CA ALA A 344 -4.42 8.18 -20.17
C ALA A 344 -4.69 8.90 -18.84
N PRO A 345 -5.45 8.29 -17.90
CA PRO A 345 -5.75 8.94 -16.64
C PRO A 345 -4.45 9.16 -15.88
N ALA A 346 -4.34 10.33 -15.25
CA ALA A 346 -3.21 10.68 -14.42
C ALA A 346 -3.12 9.77 -13.17
N GLY A 347 -1.95 9.76 -12.55
CA GLY A 347 -1.69 8.97 -11.35
C GLY A 347 -1.46 7.49 -11.62
N GLY A 348 -1.69 6.68 -10.59
CA GLY A 348 -1.46 5.24 -10.62
C GLY A 348 -1.51 4.64 -9.23
N PRO A 349 -1.23 3.33 -9.10
CA PRO A 349 -1.13 2.67 -7.81
C PRO A 349 -0.08 3.33 -6.91
N THR A 350 -0.36 3.42 -5.60
CA THR A 350 0.50 4.13 -4.64
C THR A 350 1.71 3.33 -4.19
N GLY A 351 1.68 2.00 -4.30
CA GLY A 351 2.73 1.11 -3.80
C GLY A 351 2.76 0.98 -2.27
N LEU A 352 1.68 1.39 -1.59
CA LEU A 352 1.57 1.42 -0.14
C LEU A 352 0.53 0.40 0.35
N ILE A 353 0.86 -0.30 1.44
CA ILE A 353 -0.02 -1.33 2.02
C ILE A 353 -1.34 -0.76 2.56
N GLY A 354 -1.31 0.41 3.20
CA GLY A 354 -2.48 1.00 3.85
C GLY A 354 -3.61 1.32 2.88
N PRO A 355 -3.36 2.02 1.75
CA PRO A 355 -4.34 2.20 0.70
C PRO A 355 -4.90 0.88 0.16
N GLY A 356 -4.05 -0.14 -0.04
CA GLY A 356 -4.49 -1.45 -0.48
C GLY A 356 -5.44 -2.14 0.50
N TRP A 357 -5.16 -2.09 1.81
CA TRP A 357 -6.07 -2.64 2.82
C TRP A 357 -7.39 -1.89 2.92
N ARG A 358 -7.41 -0.56 2.80
CA ARG A 358 -8.67 0.19 2.70
C ARG A 358 -9.50 -0.22 1.50
N GLN A 359 -8.86 -0.46 0.35
CA GLN A 359 -9.56 -0.97 -0.83
C GLN A 359 -10.15 -2.37 -0.58
N ALA A 360 -9.42 -3.25 0.08
CA ALA A 360 -9.91 -4.58 0.46
C ALA A 360 -11.10 -4.50 1.43
N ASP A 361 -11.00 -3.69 2.49
CA ASP A 361 -12.07 -3.50 3.49
C ASP A 361 -13.34 -2.97 2.84
N TRP A 362 -13.21 -1.93 2.01
CA TRP A 362 -14.35 -1.32 1.33
C TRP A 362 -15.00 -2.30 0.33
N LEU A 363 -14.19 -3.03 -0.44
CA LEU A 363 -14.71 -3.99 -1.43
C LEU A 363 -15.41 -5.17 -0.76
N ALA A 364 -14.85 -5.68 0.34
CA ALA A 364 -15.48 -6.73 1.13
C ALA A 364 -16.81 -6.28 1.73
N ALA A 365 -16.87 -5.08 2.33
CA ALA A 365 -18.10 -4.52 2.87
C ALA A 365 -19.19 -4.39 1.79
N ARG A 366 -18.81 -3.91 0.60
CA ARG A 366 -19.70 -3.86 -0.56
C ARG A 366 -20.19 -5.24 -0.97
N PHE A 367 -19.28 -6.20 -1.14
CA PHE A 367 -19.62 -7.56 -1.55
C PHE A 367 -20.57 -8.22 -0.55
N THR A 368 -20.28 -8.10 0.74
CA THR A 368 -21.14 -8.60 1.81
C THR A 368 -22.54 -8.00 1.74
N ALA A 369 -22.65 -6.68 1.60
CA ALA A 369 -23.95 -6.01 1.49
C ALA A 369 -24.76 -6.49 0.26
N GLU A 370 -24.12 -6.61 -0.91
CA GLU A 370 -24.78 -7.08 -2.14
C GLU A 370 -25.18 -8.56 -2.04
N ILE A 371 -24.31 -9.43 -1.53
CA ILE A 371 -24.57 -10.87 -1.39
C ILE A 371 -25.68 -11.13 -0.38
N GLU A 372 -25.68 -10.45 0.76
CA GLU A 372 -26.76 -10.56 1.75
C GLU A 372 -28.09 -10.03 1.21
N HIS A 373 -28.05 -8.94 0.44
CA HIS A 373 -29.23 -8.39 -0.21
C HIS A 373 -29.83 -9.40 -1.20
N ASP A 374 -29.01 -9.97 -2.08
CA ASP A 374 -29.44 -10.98 -3.06
C ASP A 374 -30.00 -12.24 -2.38
N ALA A 375 -29.38 -12.67 -1.28
CA ALA A 375 -29.86 -13.78 -0.47
C ALA A 375 -31.23 -13.50 0.17
N ARG A 376 -31.43 -12.28 0.71
CA ARG A 376 -32.73 -11.85 1.25
C ARG A 376 -33.78 -11.75 0.15
N ALA A 377 -33.46 -11.13 -0.98
CA ALA A 377 -34.37 -10.99 -2.12
C ALA A 377 -34.81 -12.36 -2.68
N GLY A 378 -33.87 -13.31 -2.79
CA GLY A 378 -34.17 -14.69 -3.20
C GLY A 378 -35.05 -15.46 -2.20
N ALA A 379 -35.01 -15.12 -0.91
CA ALA A 379 -35.85 -15.71 0.13
C ALA A 379 -37.31 -15.19 0.12
N VAL A 380 -37.57 -13.99 -0.44
CA VAL A 380 -38.94 -13.40 -0.54
C VAL A 380 -39.72 -13.95 -1.76
N THR A 381 -39.73 -15.26 -1.96
CA THR A 381 -40.46 -15.92 -3.07
C THR A 381 -41.77 -16.61 -2.65
N SER A 382 -42.21 -16.47 -1.39
CA SER A 382 -43.57 -16.89 -0.99
C SER A 382 -44.61 -15.85 -1.45
N PRO A 383 -45.68 -16.25 -2.17
CA PRO A 383 -46.65 -15.32 -2.75
C PRO A 383 -47.43 -14.48 -1.72
N ALA A 384 -47.29 -14.76 -0.42
CA ALA A 384 -47.94 -14.02 0.66
C ALA A 384 -47.14 -12.79 1.15
N THR A 385 -45.84 -12.66 0.84
CA THR A 385 -44.97 -11.57 1.34
C THR A 385 -44.55 -10.55 0.27
N ALA A 386 -44.85 -10.80 -1.01
CA ALA A 386 -44.47 -9.93 -2.13
C ALA A 386 -45.18 -8.55 -2.13
N ALA A 387 -46.24 -8.37 -1.34
CA ALA A 387 -46.99 -7.11 -1.26
C ALA A 387 -46.41 -6.10 -0.24
N ALA A 388 -45.35 -6.45 0.49
CA ALA A 388 -44.77 -5.60 1.54
C ALA A 388 -43.25 -5.37 1.42
N ALA A 389 -42.61 -5.86 0.36
CA ALA A 389 -41.17 -5.80 0.20
C ALA A 389 -40.81 -4.82 -0.94
N ASP A 390 -40.73 -3.53 -0.60
CA ASP A 390 -39.95 -2.55 -1.38
C ASP A 390 -38.46 -2.93 -1.22
N VAL A 391 -38.03 -3.98 -1.91
CA VAL A 391 -36.61 -4.33 -2.03
C VAL A 391 -36.08 -3.52 -3.20
N ALA A 392 -35.87 -2.23 -2.97
CA ALA A 392 -35.03 -1.43 -3.86
C ALA A 392 -33.67 -2.13 -3.95
N ALA A 393 -33.17 -2.39 -5.16
CA ALA A 393 -31.78 -2.78 -5.37
C ALA A 393 -30.87 -1.80 -4.59
N PRO A 394 -29.69 -2.21 -4.10
CA PRO A 394 -28.72 -1.26 -3.56
C PRO A 394 -28.20 -0.40 -4.72
N ALA A 395 -29.00 0.58 -5.12
CA ALA A 395 -28.56 1.73 -5.87
C ALA A 395 -27.66 2.50 -4.91
N ASP A 396 -26.37 2.46 -5.23
CA ASP A 396 -25.28 3.21 -4.60
C ASP A 396 -24.94 2.74 -3.18
N PHE A 397 -23.99 1.79 -3.08
CA PHE A 397 -23.25 1.56 -1.83
C PHE A 397 -22.51 2.87 -1.49
N GLU A 398 -23.16 3.69 -0.68
CA GLU A 398 -22.68 4.95 -0.15
C GLU A 398 -22.02 4.71 1.22
N PRO A 399 -20.83 5.27 1.48
CA PRO A 399 -20.10 6.20 0.60
C PRO A 399 -19.16 5.50 -0.39
N ALA A 400 -18.95 6.13 -1.54
CA ALA A 400 -17.85 5.78 -2.46
C ALA A 400 -16.50 5.77 -1.71
N LEU A 401 -15.55 4.95 -2.17
CA LEU A 401 -14.23 4.92 -1.56
C LEU A 401 -13.62 6.33 -1.66
N ALA A 402 -13.28 6.93 -0.51
CA ALA A 402 -12.64 8.24 -0.48
C ALA A 402 -11.35 8.19 -1.30
N VAL A 403 -11.31 8.97 -2.39
CA VAL A 403 -10.13 9.06 -3.25
C VAL A 403 -9.01 9.71 -2.45
N GLN A 404 -8.02 8.92 -2.05
CA GLN A 404 -6.85 9.47 -1.39
C GLN A 404 -6.01 10.26 -2.38
N ALA A 405 -5.94 11.57 -2.17
CA ALA A 405 -5.19 12.46 -3.03
C ALA A 405 -3.69 12.13 -3.01
N HIS A 406 -3.10 11.85 -1.83
CA HIS A 406 -1.68 11.52 -1.67
C HIS A 406 -1.44 10.64 -0.43
N GLY A 407 -0.76 9.50 -0.60
CA GLY A 407 -0.43 8.61 0.52
C GLY A 407 0.72 9.13 1.38
N VAL A 408 0.63 8.95 2.70
CA VAL A 408 1.73 9.21 3.63
C VAL A 408 2.84 8.18 3.39
N VAL A 409 4.04 8.66 3.10
CA VAL A 409 5.25 7.85 2.92
C VAL A 409 6.10 7.95 4.16
N MET A 410 6.52 6.80 4.69
CA MET A 410 7.38 6.68 5.86
C MET A 410 8.59 5.84 5.50
N LEU A 411 9.77 6.27 5.94
CA LEU A 411 11.00 5.48 5.97
C LEU A 411 11.28 5.07 7.40
N LYS A 412 11.53 3.78 7.60
CA LYS A 412 11.86 3.16 8.88
C LYS A 412 13.32 2.83 8.93
N ALA A 413 14.05 3.62 9.69
CA ALA A 413 15.38 3.25 10.08
C ALA A 413 15.60 3.68 11.52
N GLU A 414 16.22 2.82 12.30
CA GLU A 414 16.57 3.12 13.68
C GLU A 414 17.48 4.35 13.72
N GLY A 415 17.02 5.40 14.43
CA GLY A 415 17.72 6.68 14.53
C GLY A 415 17.57 7.62 13.32
N ILE A 416 16.82 7.24 12.29
CA ILE A 416 16.55 8.06 11.10
C ILE A 416 15.08 7.89 10.68
N ASP A 417 14.21 8.74 11.23
CA ASP A 417 12.80 8.80 10.85
C ASP A 417 12.59 9.77 9.69
N VAL A 418 11.89 9.33 8.64
CA VAL A 418 11.39 10.23 7.60
C VAL A 418 9.91 9.98 7.41
N VAL A 419 9.13 11.06 7.39
CA VAL A 419 7.72 11.02 7.00
C VAL A 419 7.40 12.21 6.11
N THR A 420 6.62 11.97 5.07
CA THR A 420 6.29 12.95 4.05
C THR A 420 4.95 12.64 3.40
N ALA A 421 4.20 13.67 3.04
CA ALA A 421 2.91 13.54 2.37
C ALA A 421 2.58 14.79 1.55
N GLY A 422 1.66 14.64 0.59
CA GLY A 422 1.13 15.75 -0.20
C GLY A 422 2.16 16.39 -1.14
N ASP A 423 1.96 17.68 -1.43
CA ASP A 423 2.89 18.44 -2.28
C ASP A 423 4.11 18.89 -1.47
N THR A 424 5.25 18.29 -1.79
CA THR A 424 6.53 18.56 -1.16
C THR A 424 7.44 19.45 -2.01
N SER A 425 7.01 19.75 -3.24
CA SER A 425 7.81 20.42 -4.26
C SER A 425 7.80 21.94 -4.14
N ALA A 426 6.72 22.52 -3.59
CA ALA A 426 6.54 23.97 -3.48
C ALA A 426 7.69 24.68 -2.75
N ASP A 427 8.27 25.70 -3.37
CA ASP A 427 9.31 26.54 -2.78
C ASP A 427 8.71 27.68 -1.92
N PRO A 428 9.46 28.22 -0.94
CA PRO A 428 8.95 29.29 -0.07
C PRO A 428 8.48 30.57 -0.75
N TRP A 429 8.83 30.72 -2.02
CA TRP A 429 8.57 31.90 -2.81
C TRP A 429 7.50 31.67 -3.89
N ASP A 430 6.95 30.46 -3.96
CA ASP A 430 5.95 30.09 -4.97
C ASP A 430 4.58 30.72 -4.67
N PHE A 431 3.87 31.05 -5.76
CA PHE A 431 2.48 31.49 -5.72
C PHE A 431 1.54 30.28 -5.80
N ASP A 432 0.30 30.43 -5.32
CA ASP A 432 -0.69 29.35 -5.46
C ASP A 432 -1.08 29.18 -6.95
N PRO A 433 -0.80 28.03 -7.58
CA PRO A 433 -1.16 27.80 -8.98
C PRO A 433 -2.67 27.79 -9.23
N ALA A 434 -3.51 27.68 -8.19
CA ALA A 434 -4.96 27.86 -8.31
C ALA A 434 -5.37 29.33 -8.54
N HIS A 435 -4.46 30.28 -8.36
CA HIS A 435 -4.59 31.70 -8.67
C HIS A 435 -3.33 32.15 -9.44
N PRO A 436 -3.18 31.77 -10.72
CA PRO A 436 -2.04 32.18 -11.52
C PRO A 436 -1.96 33.70 -11.57
N ASP A 437 -0.75 34.25 -11.49
CA ASP A 437 -0.50 35.66 -11.71
C ASP A 437 -0.96 36.01 -13.13
N ASP A 438 -1.87 36.97 -13.27
CA ASP A 438 -2.45 37.42 -14.55
C ASP A 438 -1.40 38.22 -15.34
N GLY A 439 -0.31 37.56 -15.70
CA GLY A 439 0.67 37.97 -16.69
C GLY A 439 1.39 39.29 -16.43
N HIS A 440 2.55 39.24 -15.77
CA HIS A 440 3.77 39.90 -16.25
C HIS A 440 5.01 39.15 -15.74
N GLY A 441 5.62 38.36 -16.63
CA GLY A 441 6.89 37.69 -16.38
C GLY A 441 8.04 38.67 -16.08
N ALA A 442 9.08 38.13 -15.47
CA ALA A 442 10.33 38.80 -15.12
C ALA A 442 10.79 39.86 -16.14
N ALA A 443 10.68 41.16 -15.80
CA ALA A 443 11.47 42.25 -16.35
C ALA A 443 11.28 43.53 -15.51
N GLU A 444 12.39 44.05 -14.94
CA GLU A 444 12.71 45.43 -14.51
C GLU A 444 11.69 46.34 -13.78
N PRO A 445 12.15 47.25 -12.90
CA PRO A 445 11.27 48.17 -12.18
C PRO A 445 10.67 49.21 -13.14
N VAL A 446 9.42 49.00 -13.55
CA VAL A 446 8.68 50.01 -14.34
C VAL A 446 8.27 51.15 -13.40
N HIS A 447 9.01 52.26 -13.49
CA HIS A 447 8.53 53.57 -13.07
C HIS A 447 7.39 54.03 -13.99
N GLY A 448 6.15 53.71 -13.62
CA GLY A 448 4.94 54.23 -14.27
C GLY A 448 3.84 54.41 -13.25
N ARG A 449 3.60 55.66 -12.83
CA ARG A 449 2.44 56.01 -12.00
C ARG A 449 1.20 56.02 -12.87
N ASP A 450 0.23 55.17 -12.55
CA ASP A 450 -1.18 55.50 -12.73
C ASP A 450 -1.80 55.76 -11.35
N CYS A 451 -2.24 57.00 -11.13
CA CYS A 451 -2.76 57.50 -9.85
C CYS A 451 -4.26 57.22 -9.64
N ALA A 452 -4.83 56.20 -10.27
CA ALA A 452 -6.26 55.87 -10.14
C ALA A 452 -6.54 54.38 -10.40
N GLY A 453 -6.14 53.52 -9.47
CA GLY A 453 -6.53 52.12 -9.44
C GLY A 453 -6.07 51.51 -8.13
N ALA A 454 -6.99 50.91 -7.37
CA ALA A 454 -6.61 50.16 -6.17
C ALA A 454 -5.58 49.08 -6.55
N PRO A 455 -4.55 48.82 -5.72
CA PRO A 455 -3.59 47.77 -6.02
C PRO A 455 -4.34 46.45 -6.23
N VAL A 456 -4.11 45.81 -7.38
CA VAL A 456 -4.57 44.45 -7.61
C VAL A 456 -3.96 43.60 -6.48
N PRO A 457 -4.77 42.90 -5.66
CA PRO A 457 -4.23 42.09 -4.59
C PRO A 457 -3.34 41.02 -5.23
N ALA A 458 -2.10 40.91 -4.75
CA ALA A 458 -1.20 39.87 -5.20
C ALA A 458 -1.87 38.50 -5.01
N PRO A 459 -1.69 37.54 -5.94
CA PRO A 459 -2.25 36.21 -5.79
C PRO A 459 -1.81 35.59 -4.45
N PRO A 460 -2.70 34.84 -3.77
CA PRO A 460 -2.35 34.23 -2.49
C PRO A 460 -1.11 33.36 -2.66
N ARG A 461 -0.08 33.62 -1.86
CA ARG A 461 1.13 32.80 -1.84
C ARG A 461 0.84 31.45 -1.18
N LEU A 462 1.57 30.42 -1.59
CA LEU A 462 1.59 29.18 -0.81
C LEU A 462 2.24 29.47 0.54
N GLY A 463 1.61 29.03 1.62
CA GLY A 463 2.13 29.21 2.97
C GLY A 463 3.18 28.14 3.24
N VAL A 464 4.43 28.38 2.85
CA VAL A 464 5.52 27.43 3.09
C VAL A 464 6.34 27.84 4.32
N SER A 465 6.67 26.88 5.16
CA SER A 465 7.61 27.07 6.27
C SER A 465 8.61 25.94 6.31
N GLN A 466 9.88 26.30 6.50
CA GLN A 466 11.00 25.37 6.39
C GLN A 466 11.97 25.59 7.55
N TRP A 467 12.43 24.49 8.14
CA TRP A 467 13.42 24.46 9.21
C TRP A 467 14.48 23.40 8.90
N ALA A 468 15.75 23.74 9.09
CA ALA A 468 16.84 22.82 8.84
C ALA A 468 17.87 22.92 9.98
N ASP A 469 18.16 21.78 10.59
CA ASP A 469 19.26 21.59 11.53
C ASP A 469 20.08 20.37 11.07
N PRO A 470 20.94 20.56 10.04
CA PRO A 470 21.68 19.46 9.43
C PRO A 470 22.75 18.86 10.35
N GLU A 471 23.15 19.58 11.41
CA GLU A 471 24.12 19.08 12.39
C GLU A 471 23.52 17.95 13.22
N HIS A 472 22.24 18.06 13.58
CA HIS A 472 21.49 17.04 14.32
C HIS A 472 20.64 16.12 13.43
N GLY A 473 20.73 16.27 12.11
CA GLY A 473 20.01 15.40 11.17
C GLY A 473 18.52 15.71 11.07
N ARG A 474 18.12 16.96 11.32
CA ARG A 474 16.72 17.39 11.40
C ARG A 474 16.32 18.30 10.25
N TYR A 475 15.13 18.06 9.68
CA TYR A 475 14.56 18.89 8.63
C TYR A 475 13.04 18.84 8.67
N VAL A 476 12.38 19.99 8.59
CA VAL A 476 10.92 20.08 8.49
C VAL A 476 10.55 21.07 7.41
N LYS A 477 9.63 20.70 6.54
CA LYS A 477 8.95 21.59 5.61
C LYS A 477 7.45 21.37 5.72
N MET A 478 6.70 22.45 5.72
CA MET A 478 5.25 22.47 5.78
C MET A 478 4.73 23.36 4.66
N VAL A 479 3.80 22.86 3.87
CA VAL A 479 3.16 23.56 2.75
C VAL A 479 1.68 23.67 3.08
N THR A 480 1.17 24.90 3.14
CA THR A 480 -0.24 25.16 3.43
C THR A 480 -0.92 25.97 2.33
N ARG A 481 -2.20 25.69 2.10
CA ARG A 481 -3.08 26.53 1.28
C ARG A 481 -4.24 27.03 2.13
N GLY A 482 -4.39 28.34 2.28
CA GLY A 482 -5.39 28.92 3.18
C GLY A 482 -5.22 28.47 4.64
N GLY A 483 -3.99 28.25 5.10
CA GLY A 483 -3.69 27.75 6.46
C GLY A 483 -3.74 26.23 6.61
N ILE A 484 -4.47 25.53 5.74
CA ILE A 484 -4.62 24.06 5.75
C ILE A 484 -3.35 23.38 5.23
N LEU A 485 -2.87 22.35 5.93
CA LEU A 485 -1.70 21.57 5.53
C LEU A 485 -1.98 20.72 4.28
N THR A 486 -1.31 21.03 3.17
CA THR A 486 -1.45 20.33 1.88
C THR A 486 -0.22 19.51 1.49
N GLY A 487 0.87 19.64 2.25
CA GLY A 487 2.03 18.78 2.12
C GLY A 487 3.09 19.06 3.19
N PHE A 488 3.92 18.08 3.50
CA PHE A 488 5.00 18.25 4.46
C PHE A 488 6.15 17.26 4.23
N ILE A 489 7.32 17.63 4.72
CA ILE A 489 8.48 16.75 4.88
C ILE A 489 8.93 16.85 6.33
N CYS A 490 9.21 15.73 6.97
CA CYS A 490 9.79 15.68 8.31
C CYS A 490 10.90 14.61 8.35
N VAL A 491 12.11 15.00 8.72
CA VAL A 491 13.30 14.13 8.84
C VAL A 491 13.90 14.31 10.22
N GLY A 492 14.17 13.20 10.92
CA GLY A 492 14.84 13.18 12.23
C GLY A 492 14.03 13.78 13.38
N MET A 493 12.72 13.92 13.20
CA MET A 493 11.79 14.56 14.15
C MET A 493 10.50 13.73 14.26
N PRO A 494 10.57 12.53 14.86
CA PRO A 494 9.48 11.55 14.83
C PRO A 494 8.17 12.06 15.44
N ARG A 495 8.22 12.85 16.52
CA ARG A 495 7.01 13.36 17.18
C ARG A 495 6.35 14.46 16.35
N THR A 496 7.15 15.39 15.84
CA THR A 496 6.69 16.43 14.91
C THR A 496 6.08 15.80 13.66
N GLY A 497 6.74 14.78 13.10
CA GLY A 497 6.26 14.05 11.92
C GLY A 497 4.92 13.37 12.17
N ALA A 498 4.74 12.75 13.34
CA ALA A 498 3.47 12.14 13.73
C ALA A 498 2.33 13.18 13.81
N GLU A 499 2.59 14.35 14.39
CA GLU A 499 1.59 15.43 14.48
C GLU A 499 1.24 16.00 13.10
N LEU A 500 2.24 16.27 12.26
CA LEU A 500 2.01 16.75 10.89
C LEU A 500 1.19 15.77 10.06
N THR A 501 1.39 14.47 10.26
CA THR A 501 0.60 13.44 9.59
C THR A 501 -0.88 13.52 9.99
N LEU A 502 -1.18 13.72 11.28
CA LEU A 502 -2.55 13.88 11.77
C LEU A 502 -3.21 15.14 11.20
N LEU A 503 -2.50 16.27 11.21
CA LEU A 503 -3.00 17.54 10.67
C LEU A 503 -3.29 17.45 9.17
N PHE A 504 -2.42 16.76 8.42
CA PHE A 504 -2.58 16.56 6.98
C PHE A 504 -3.84 15.74 6.65
N GLU A 505 -4.02 14.61 7.34
CA GLU A 505 -5.15 13.70 7.08
C GLU A 505 -6.49 14.28 7.49
N ARG A 506 -6.51 15.13 8.54
CA ARG A 506 -7.70 15.87 8.94
C ARG A 506 -8.00 17.08 8.06
N GLY A 507 -7.10 17.46 7.14
CA GLY A 507 -7.19 18.72 6.41
C GLY A 507 -7.25 19.94 7.34
N SER A 508 -6.49 19.89 8.45
CA SER A 508 -6.51 20.92 9.50
C SER A 508 -5.60 22.10 9.18
N GLU A 509 -5.95 23.27 9.73
CA GLU A 509 -5.08 24.44 9.74
C GLU A 509 -3.88 24.24 10.67
N LEU A 510 -2.73 24.78 10.28
CA LEU A 510 -1.56 24.82 11.15
C LEU A 510 -1.68 25.92 12.22
N PRO A 511 -1.04 25.77 13.40
CA PRO A 511 -0.91 26.85 14.37
C PRO A 511 -0.31 28.10 13.75
N ALA A 512 -0.77 29.28 14.20
CA ALA A 512 -0.26 30.57 13.73
C ALA A 512 1.26 30.71 13.91
N ASP A 513 1.78 30.25 15.06
CA ASP A 513 3.22 30.04 15.27
C ASP A 513 3.58 28.57 14.98
N ARG A 514 4.10 28.34 13.76
CA ARG A 514 4.50 27.01 13.29
C ARG A 514 5.71 26.45 14.03
N SER A 515 6.51 27.29 14.71
CA SER A 515 7.66 26.83 15.48
C SER A 515 7.27 25.97 16.68
N LEU A 516 6.02 26.07 17.14
CA LEU A 516 5.46 25.23 18.20
C LEU A 516 5.51 23.74 17.83
N LEU A 517 5.31 23.41 16.56
CA LEU A 517 5.38 22.03 16.09
C LEU A 517 6.79 21.44 16.23
N LEU A 518 7.84 22.27 16.10
CA LEU A 518 9.22 21.80 16.27
C LEU A 518 9.55 21.44 17.73
N ARG A 519 8.77 21.96 18.69
CA ARG A 519 9.02 21.73 20.11
C ARG A 519 8.70 20.30 20.53
N TYR A 520 7.87 19.56 19.77
CA TYR A 520 7.50 18.18 20.11
C TYR A 520 8.72 17.24 20.27
N ASP A 521 9.80 17.49 19.53
CA ASP A 521 11.06 16.74 19.63
C ASP A 521 12.12 17.45 20.51
N GLY A 522 11.69 18.44 21.30
CA GLY A 522 12.49 19.14 22.29
C GLY A 522 12.61 18.35 23.61
N PRO A 523 13.70 18.54 24.38
CA PRO A 523 13.95 17.81 25.62
C PRO A 523 12.95 18.13 26.73
N ASP A 524 12.32 19.31 26.69
CA ASP A 524 11.42 19.82 27.72
C ASP A 524 9.93 19.48 27.47
N VAL A 525 9.61 18.78 26.37
CA VAL A 525 8.22 18.37 26.10
C VAL A 525 7.92 17.09 26.85
N ASP A 526 7.10 17.25 27.89
CA ASP A 526 6.35 16.16 28.50
C ASP A 526 5.39 15.58 27.43
N PRO A 527 5.54 14.30 27.03
CA PRO A 527 4.66 13.66 26.06
C PRO A 527 3.18 13.68 26.47
N ALA A 528 2.86 14.01 27.73
CA ALA A 528 1.49 14.16 28.21
C ALA A 528 0.81 15.52 27.88
N GLY A 529 1.55 16.55 27.43
CA GLY A 529 1.13 17.95 27.60
C GLY A 529 0.75 18.79 26.37
N GLY A 530 0.78 18.28 25.13
CA GLY A 530 0.54 19.10 23.93
C GLY A 530 -0.61 18.59 23.06
N GLY A 531 -1.73 19.33 23.01
CA GLY A 531 -2.93 18.97 22.23
C GLY A 531 -3.55 17.63 22.65
N ASP A 532 -4.79 17.34 22.27
CA ASP A 532 -5.31 15.98 22.50
C ASP A 532 -4.76 15.02 21.44
N ALA A 533 -3.45 14.75 21.49
CA ALA A 533 -2.79 13.72 20.68
C ALA A 533 -3.33 12.30 20.96
N PHE A 534 -4.18 12.18 21.99
CA PHE A 534 -4.94 11.02 22.43
C PHE A 534 -6.45 11.17 22.17
N ALA A 535 -6.85 12.13 21.32
CA ALA A 535 -8.25 12.29 20.96
C ALA A 535 -8.78 10.98 20.35
N PRO A 536 -10.03 10.56 20.66
CA PRO A 536 -10.55 9.26 20.23
C PRO A 536 -10.50 9.00 18.72
N ASP A 537 -10.56 10.05 17.91
CA ASP A 537 -10.52 10.01 16.45
C ASP A 537 -9.09 10.06 15.86
N GLY A 538 -8.06 10.34 16.68
CA GLY A 538 -6.68 10.43 16.22
C GLY A 538 -6.13 9.08 15.75
N THR A 539 -5.65 8.99 14.51
CA THR A 539 -5.07 7.76 13.96
C THR A 539 -3.72 7.43 14.60
N VAL A 540 -3.59 6.24 15.17
CA VAL A 540 -2.33 5.69 15.71
C VAL A 540 -1.67 4.77 14.69
N CYS A 541 -2.42 3.87 14.04
CA CYS A 541 -1.88 2.95 13.02
C CYS A 541 -2.35 3.33 11.62
N TRP A 542 -1.46 3.89 10.80
CA TRP A 542 -1.79 4.33 9.43
C TRP A 542 -2.04 3.21 8.44
N CYS A 543 -1.37 2.06 8.61
CA CYS A 543 -1.58 0.91 7.74
C CYS A 543 -3.01 0.38 7.89
N ASN A 544 -3.47 0.22 9.13
CA ASN A 544 -4.78 -0.37 9.45
C ASN A 544 -5.88 0.67 9.76
N GLY A 545 -5.57 1.97 9.72
CA GLY A 545 -6.51 3.04 10.05
C GLY A 545 -7.00 3.04 11.50
N VAL A 546 -6.22 2.50 12.45
CA VAL A 546 -6.66 2.34 13.85
C VAL A 546 -6.46 3.65 14.62
N THR A 547 -7.52 4.11 15.30
CA THR A 547 -7.50 5.33 16.11
C THR A 547 -7.18 5.06 17.59
N VAL A 548 -6.92 6.13 18.36
CA VAL A 548 -6.77 6.05 19.82
C VAL A 548 -8.02 5.46 20.46
N GLY A 549 -9.21 5.89 20.05
CA GLY A 549 -10.48 5.37 20.59
C GLY A 549 -10.65 3.87 20.38
N ALA A 550 -10.23 3.35 19.22
CA ALA A 550 -10.27 1.91 18.96
C ALA A 550 -9.29 1.12 19.87
N ILE A 551 -8.11 1.68 20.13
CA ILE A 551 -7.14 1.08 21.06
C ILE A 551 -7.68 1.12 22.49
N THR A 552 -8.24 2.25 22.93
CA THR A 552 -8.83 2.39 24.27
C THR A 552 -9.99 1.43 24.49
N ALA A 553 -10.93 1.33 23.54
CA ALA A 553 -12.04 0.38 23.62
C ALA A 553 -11.55 -1.08 23.67
N SER A 554 -10.48 -1.40 22.93
CA SER A 554 -9.83 -2.72 22.99
C SER A 554 -9.18 -2.96 24.35
N ALA A 555 -8.57 -1.94 24.96
CA ALA A 555 -7.97 -2.03 26.29
C ALA A 555 -9.03 -2.22 27.39
N GLU A 556 -10.19 -1.56 27.27
CA GLU A 556 -11.36 -1.78 28.13
C GLU A 556 -11.89 -3.22 28.05
N ALA A 557 -11.78 -3.84 26.87
CA ALA A 557 -12.10 -5.25 26.68
C ALA A 557 -11.03 -6.22 27.25
N GLY A 558 -10.02 -5.72 27.95
CA GLY A 558 -9.01 -6.52 28.65
C GLY A 558 -7.69 -6.73 27.89
N ASN A 559 -7.49 -6.09 26.73
CA ASN A 559 -6.25 -6.19 25.97
C ASN A 559 -5.22 -5.17 26.46
N THR A 560 -4.32 -5.59 27.35
CA THR A 560 -3.46 -4.67 28.13
C THR A 560 -2.04 -4.49 27.60
N ASP A 561 -1.65 -5.17 26.52
CA ASP A 561 -0.33 -5.03 25.90
C ASP A 561 -0.42 -4.80 24.39
N VAL A 562 0.70 -4.38 23.79
CA VAL A 562 0.78 -4.04 22.36
C VAL A 562 0.43 -5.24 21.46
N ALA A 563 0.75 -6.47 21.88
CA ALA A 563 0.49 -7.67 21.10
C ALA A 563 -1.01 -8.02 21.12
N CYS A 564 -1.66 -7.92 22.27
CA CYS A 564 -3.11 -8.09 22.42
C CYS A 564 -3.87 -7.00 21.65
N ILE A 565 -3.46 -5.72 21.76
CA ILE A 565 -4.04 -4.65 20.95
C ILE A 565 -3.85 -4.93 19.46
N GLY A 566 -2.67 -5.37 19.04
CA GLY A 566 -2.41 -5.73 17.65
C GLY A 566 -3.30 -6.86 17.17
N SER A 567 -3.56 -7.86 18.01
CA SER A 567 -4.46 -8.98 17.69
C SER A 567 -5.92 -8.54 17.59
N ALA A 568 -6.37 -7.65 18.49
CA ALA A 568 -7.77 -7.21 18.56
C ALA A 568 -8.11 -6.11 17.54
N THR A 569 -7.16 -5.22 17.22
CA THR A 569 -7.40 -4.02 16.40
C THR A 569 -6.63 -4.01 15.09
N ARG A 570 -5.67 -4.93 14.91
CA ARG A 570 -4.67 -4.93 13.82
C ARG A 570 -3.64 -3.80 13.91
N ALA A 571 -3.66 -2.96 14.95
CA ALA A 571 -2.64 -1.92 15.09
C ALA A 571 -1.23 -2.53 15.23
N GLY A 572 -0.27 -2.02 14.47
CA GLY A 572 1.12 -2.49 14.52
C GLY A 572 1.41 -3.80 13.76
N THR A 573 0.42 -4.41 13.10
CA THR A 573 0.62 -5.63 12.29
C THR A 573 1.03 -5.35 10.86
N GLY A 574 0.84 -4.12 10.35
CA GLY A 574 1.37 -3.67 9.07
C GLY A 574 2.83 -3.26 9.19
N CYS A 575 3.12 -1.98 9.05
CA CYS A 575 4.52 -1.55 9.06
C CYS A 575 5.19 -1.60 10.45
N GLY A 576 4.45 -1.81 11.53
CA GLY A 576 4.97 -1.84 12.91
C GLY A 576 5.39 -0.48 13.51
N GLY A 577 5.34 0.61 12.74
CA GLY A 577 5.85 1.93 13.18
C GLY A 577 5.06 2.58 14.31
N CYS A 578 3.85 2.10 14.58
CA CYS A 578 2.98 2.60 15.63
C CYS A 578 3.12 1.84 16.96
N ARG A 579 3.93 0.76 17.04
CA ARG A 579 4.04 -0.07 18.26
C ARG A 579 4.42 0.72 19.51
N GLY A 580 5.37 1.66 19.40
CA GLY A 580 5.74 2.56 20.50
C GLY A 580 4.57 3.43 20.95
N ARG A 581 3.87 4.06 20.01
CA ARG A 581 2.70 4.91 20.28
C ARG A 581 1.52 4.14 20.88
N ILE A 582 1.31 2.88 20.50
CA ILE A 582 0.32 2.00 21.15
C ILE A 582 0.67 1.83 22.64
N GLY A 583 1.96 1.61 22.96
CA GLY A 583 2.44 1.54 24.34
C GLY A 583 2.12 2.81 25.13
N GLU A 584 2.37 3.99 24.55
CA GLU A 584 2.05 5.28 25.18
C GLU A 584 0.54 5.45 25.46
N VAL A 585 -0.34 4.99 24.56
CA VAL A 585 -1.80 5.00 24.75
C VAL A 585 -2.20 4.09 25.91
N LEU A 586 -1.65 2.87 25.97
CA LEU A 586 -1.93 1.91 27.03
C LEU A 586 -1.46 2.39 28.41
N GLU A 587 -0.26 2.97 28.49
CA GLU A 587 0.24 3.58 29.72
C GLU A 587 -0.67 4.70 30.22
N ARG A 588 -1.19 5.54 29.30
CA ARG A 588 -2.14 6.60 29.63
C ARG A 588 -3.48 6.02 30.11
N PHE A 589 -4.02 5.03 29.42
CA PHE A 589 -5.26 4.35 29.81
C PHE A 589 -5.16 3.75 31.22
N ALA A 590 -4.05 3.06 31.53
CA ALA A 590 -3.80 2.48 32.85
C ALA A 590 -3.73 3.54 33.97
N ARG A 591 -3.12 4.71 33.69
CA ARG A 591 -3.08 5.84 34.64
C ARG A 591 -4.47 6.40 34.93
N THR A 592 -5.29 6.61 33.90
CA THR A 592 -6.66 7.15 34.08
C THR A 592 -7.54 6.18 34.89
N ASN A 593 -7.53 4.88 34.56
CA ASN A 593 -8.31 3.87 35.28
C ASN A 593 -7.85 3.66 36.74
N SER A 594 -6.55 3.79 37.01
CA SER A 594 -6.03 3.71 38.39
C SER A 594 -6.49 4.88 39.26
N THR A 595 -6.83 6.02 38.65
CA THR A 595 -7.29 7.22 39.36
C THR A 595 -8.79 7.15 39.68
N GLU A 596 -9.60 6.46 38.86
CA GLU A 596 -11.03 6.23 39.10
C GLU A 596 -11.32 5.13 40.13
N ILE A 597 -10.39 4.19 40.38
CA ILE A 597 -10.57 3.11 41.38
C ILE A 597 -10.22 3.59 42.81
N LEU A 598 -9.52 4.72 42.95
CA LEU A 598 -9.07 5.28 44.23
C LEU A 598 -9.84 6.55 44.68
N GLY A 599 -10.83 7.01 43.90
CA GLY A 599 -11.76 8.09 44.25
C GLY A 599 -13.16 7.55 44.47
#